data_AF-A0A0J1FLY1-F1
#
_entry.id   AF-A0A0J1FLY1-F1
#
_cell.length_a   1.000
_cell.length_b   1.000
_cell.length_c   1.000
_cell.angle_alpha   90.00
_cell.angle_beta   90.00
_cell.angle_gamma   90.00
#
_symmetry.space_group_name_H-M   'P 1'
#
loop_
_entity.id
_entity.type
_entity.pdbx_description
1 polymer ?
#
loop_
_entity_poly.entity_id
_entity_poly.type
_entity_poly.pdbx_seq_one_letter_code
_entity_poly.pdbx_strand_id
1 'polypeptide(L)'
;MSFMGPMNWGNTGSITVSEEQATKNAQDFVTKMGQEYSIGEPELAPGYYEFMIQKDGKDYAELDVNGYTGQVWYMKTGTDPS
;
A
#
# COMPACT_ATOMS: atom_id res chain seq x y z
N MET A 1 -13.98 14.53 7.37
CA MET A 1 -13.24 13.26 7.36
C MET A 1 -14.24 12.14 7.26
N SER A 2 -14.31 11.45 6.13
CA SER A 2 -15.24 10.34 5.94
C SER A 2 -14.68 9.10 6.63
N PHE A 3 -15.49 8.53 7.51
CA PHE A 3 -15.29 7.23 8.14
C PHE A 3 -15.74 6.15 7.15
N MET A 4 -14.84 5.29 6.69
CA MET A 4 -15.20 4.06 5.98
C MET A 4 -14.92 2.89 6.92
N GLY A 5 -15.99 2.12 7.19
CA GLY A 5 -16.08 1.16 8.29
C GLY A 5 -15.30 -0.14 8.06
N PRO A 6 -15.16 -0.97 9.10
CA PRO A 6 -14.32 -2.16 9.05
C PRO A 6 -14.91 -3.22 8.13
N MET A 7 -14.25 -3.49 7.02
CA MET A 7 -14.56 -4.60 6.12
C MET A 7 -14.02 -5.89 6.75
N ASN A 8 -14.92 -6.78 7.13
CA ASN A 8 -14.60 -8.08 7.74
C ASN A 8 -14.27 -9.10 6.63
N TRP A 9 -12.98 -9.33 6.38
CA TRP A 9 -12.51 -10.34 5.43
C TRP A 9 -11.94 -11.55 6.18
N GLY A 10 -12.55 -12.70 5.97
CA GLY A 10 -12.30 -13.91 6.75
C GLY A 10 -10.87 -14.45 6.63
N ASN A 11 -10.26 -14.73 7.79
CA ASN A 11 -9.26 -15.78 8.01
C ASN A 11 -7.99 -15.73 7.13
N THR A 12 -7.40 -14.54 6.98
CA THR A 12 -5.94 -14.42 6.86
C THR A 12 -5.39 -14.63 8.27
N GLY A 13 -4.43 -15.54 8.48
CA GLY A 13 -3.81 -15.76 9.80
C GLY A 13 -3.46 -14.40 10.41
N SER A 14 -3.97 -14.13 11.62
CA SER A 14 -4.25 -12.77 12.10
C SER A 14 -3.14 -11.77 11.79
N ILE A 15 -3.32 -11.01 10.72
CA ILE A 15 -2.41 -9.92 10.33
C ILE A 15 -2.43 -8.90 11.47
N THR A 16 -1.25 -8.59 12.00
CA THR A 16 -1.08 -7.80 13.25
C THR A 16 -0.93 -6.32 12.98
N VAL A 17 -0.55 -5.94 11.76
CA VAL A 17 -0.51 -4.55 11.30
C VAL A 17 -1.93 -4.17 10.86
N SER A 18 -2.44 -3.05 11.36
CA SER A 18 -3.71 -2.52 10.89
C SER A 18 -3.57 -1.88 9.51
N GLU A 19 -4.66 -1.82 8.76
CA GLU A 19 -4.72 -1.09 7.48
C GLU A 19 -4.28 0.37 7.62
N GLU A 20 -4.67 1.04 8.71
CA GLU A 20 -4.23 2.43 9.00
C GLU A 20 -2.71 2.52 9.15
N GLN A 21 -2.11 1.58 9.88
CA GLN A 21 -0.66 1.55 10.06
C GLN A 21 0.06 1.20 8.75
N ALA A 22 -0.49 0.30 7.95
CA ALA A 22 0.06 -0.04 6.64
C ALA A 22 -0.01 1.15 5.68
N THR A 23 -1.15 1.84 5.62
CA THR A 23 -1.37 3.06 4.82
C THR A 23 -0.39 4.16 5.22
N LYS A 24 -0.18 4.35 6.53
CA LYS A 24 0.81 5.31 7.02
C LYS A 24 2.23 4.94 6.58
N ASN A 25 2.62 3.67 6.71
CA ASN A 25 3.95 3.21 6.29
C ASN A 25 4.17 3.39 4.78
N ALA A 26 3.15 3.10 3.97
CA ALA A 26 3.16 3.30 2.53
C ALA A 26 3.26 4.80 2.16
N GLN A 27 2.47 5.66 2.82
CA GLN A 27 2.51 7.11 2.60
C GLN A 27 3.87 7.71 2.99
N ASP A 28 4.44 7.29 4.12
CA ASP A 28 5.76 7.72 4.59
C ASP A 28 6.88 7.30 3.63
N PHE A 29 6.71 6.17 2.92
CA PHE A 29 7.63 5.70 1.89
C PHE A 29 7.57 6.60 0.65
N VAL A 30 6.39 6.81 0.06
CA VAL A 30 6.25 7.59 -1.19
C VAL A 30 6.54 9.07 -1.00
N THR A 31 6.30 9.62 0.20
CA THR A 31 6.64 11.03 0.53
C THR A 31 8.15 11.27 0.43
N LYS A 32 8.99 10.25 0.64
CA LYS A 32 10.45 10.32 0.46
C LYS A 32 10.88 10.22 -1.00
N MET A 33 10.02 9.73 -1.88
CA MET A 33 10.28 9.63 -3.32
C MET A 33 10.10 10.99 -4.02
N GLY A 34 9.11 11.78 -3.59
CA GLY A 34 8.83 13.10 -4.16
C GLY A 34 7.38 13.54 -3.91
N GLN A 35 7.06 14.80 -4.21
CA GLN A 35 5.71 15.34 -4.04
C GLN A 35 4.75 14.89 -5.15
N GLU A 36 5.28 14.43 -6.28
CA GLU A 36 4.51 13.90 -7.40
C GLU A 36 4.01 12.46 -7.19
N TYR A 37 4.42 11.81 -6.09
CA TYR A 37 4.08 10.44 -5.76
C TYR A 37 2.96 10.35 -4.71
N SER A 38 2.02 9.44 -4.94
CA SER A 38 0.93 9.10 -4.02
C SER A 38 0.68 7.59 -4.00
N ILE A 39 -0.12 7.13 -3.05
CA ILE A 39 -0.62 5.74 -2.98
C ILE A 39 -2.11 5.69 -3.32
N GLY A 40 -2.54 4.60 -3.96
CA GLY A 40 -3.94 4.25 -4.13
C GLY A 40 -4.58 3.68 -2.86
N GLU A 41 -5.78 3.11 -3.01
CA GLU A 41 -6.44 2.40 -1.91
C GLU A 41 -5.68 1.12 -1.56
N PRO A 42 -5.63 0.72 -0.26
CA PRO A 42 -5.02 -0.53 0.15
C PRO A 42 -5.78 -1.73 -0.40
N GLU A 43 -5.07 -2.68 -0.99
CA GLU A 43 -5.59 -4.01 -1.33
C GLU A 43 -5.01 -5.04 -0.36
N LEU A 44 -5.86 -5.94 0.14
CA LEU A 44 -5.42 -6.98 1.07
C LEU A 44 -5.03 -8.25 0.31
N ALA A 45 -3.77 -8.65 0.44
CA ALA A 45 -3.23 -9.90 -0.08
C ALA A 45 -2.83 -10.85 1.07
N PRO A 46 -2.60 -12.16 0.80
CA PRO A 46 -2.16 -13.10 1.82
C PRO A 46 -0.85 -12.69 2.52
N GLY A 47 -0.96 -12.03 3.67
CA GLY A 47 0.15 -11.57 4.50
C GLY A 47 0.66 -10.16 4.20
N TYR A 48 0.00 -9.41 3.32
CA TYR A 48 0.43 -8.07 2.88
C TYR A 48 -0.74 -7.13 2.68
N TYR A 49 -0.46 -5.83 2.78
CA TYR A 49 -1.25 -4.76 2.19
C TYR A 49 -0.51 -4.26 0.96
N GLU A 50 -1.12 -4.38 -0.21
CA GLU A 50 -0.59 -3.94 -1.49
C GLU A 50 -1.15 -2.55 -1.82
N PHE A 51 -0.30 -1.67 -2.36
CA PHE A 51 -0.68 -0.32 -2.75
C PHE A 51 -0.15 -0.01 -4.15
N MET A 52 -1.00 0.52 -5.02
CA MET A 52 -0.54 1.11 -6.27
C MET A 52 0.12 2.47 -5.99
N ILE A 53 1.40 2.62 -6.29
CA ILE A 53 2.06 3.92 -6.35
C ILE A 53 1.61 4.61 -7.62
N GLN A 54 1.19 5.86 -7.48
CA GLN A 54 0.90 6.73 -8.60
C GLN A 54 1.95 7.85 -8.68
N LYS A 55 2.34 8.20 -9.91
CA LYS A 55 3.14 9.37 -10.23
C LYS A 55 2.32 10.28 -11.14
N ASP A 56 2.12 11.53 -10.73
CA ASP A 56 1.29 12.49 -11.48
C ASP A 56 -0.11 11.94 -11.81
N GLY A 57 -0.70 11.17 -10.88
CA GLY A 57 -2.01 10.54 -11.01
C GLY A 57 -2.07 9.33 -11.95
N LYS A 58 -0.92 8.77 -12.38
CA LYS A 58 -0.83 7.57 -13.20
C LYS A 58 -0.14 6.44 -12.44
N ASP A 59 -0.60 5.22 -12.63
CA ASP A 59 0.03 4.03 -12.04
C ASP A 59 1.50 3.95 -12.44
N TYR A 60 2.35 3.72 -11.45
CA TYR A 60 3.81 3.81 -11.57
C TYR A 60 4.51 2.52 -11.13
N ALA A 61 4.14 2.01 -9.96
CA ALA A 61 4.74 0.82 -9.35
C ALA A 61 3.80 0.27 -8.27
N GLU A 62 4.11 -0.90 -7.73
CA GLU A 62 3.39 -1.48 -6.60
C GLU A 62 4.26 -1.39 -5.34
N LEU A 63 3.60 -1.33 -4.19
CA LEU A 63 4.25 -1.23 -2.89
C LEU A 63 3.57 -2.17 -1.91
N ASP A 64 4.34 -3.10 -1.37
CA ASP A 64 3.82 -4.09 -0.44
C ASP A 64 4.24 -3.73 0.98
N VAL A 65 3.28 -3.72 1.89
CA VAL A 65 3.53 -3.58 3.32
C VAL A 65 3.26 -4.92 4.00
N ASN A 66 4.27 -5.47 4.68
CA ASN A 66 4.12 -6.70 5.44
C ASN A 66 3.00 -6.57 6.47
N GLY A 67 1.99 -7.43 6.40
CA GLY A 67 0.88 -7.42 7.33
C GLY A 67 1.25 -7.87 8.76
N TYR A 68 2.47 -8.39 8.98
CA TYR A 68 2.95 -8.82 10.30
C TYR A 68 4.01 -7.88 10.88
N THR A 69 4.94 -7.38 10.05
CA THR A 69 6.09 -6.57 10.50
C THR A 69 5.99 -5.09 10.14
N GLY A 70 5.11 -4.72 9.20
CA GLY A 70 5.00 -3.35 8.68
C GLY A 70 6.15 -2.92 7.77
N GLN A 71 7.06 -3.83 7.42
CA GLN A 71 8.13 -3.57 6.47
C GLN A 71 7.56 -3.27 5.08
N VAL A 72 8.21 -2.36 4.35
CA VAL A 72 7.75 -1.87 3.06
C VAL A 72 8.69 -2.35 1.95
N TRP A 73 8.15 -2.92 0.88
CA TRP A 73 8.89 -3.35 -0.31
C TRP A 73 8.35 -2.69 -1.56
N TYR A 74 9.23 -1.98 -2.26
CA TYR A 74 8.93 -1.39 -3.56
C TYR A 74 9.06 -2.44 -4.66
N MET A 75 7.96 -2.69 -5.36
CA MET A 75 7.85 -3.65 -6.44
C MET A 75 7.68 -2.91 -7.76
N LYS A 76 8.69 -2.94 -8.64
CA LYS A 76 8.54 -2.35 -9.99
C LYS A 76 7.58 -3.22 -10.78
N THR A 77 6.38 -2.74 -11.06
CA THR A 77 5.48 -3.38 -12.01
C THR A 77 6.06 -3.20 -13.42
N GLY A 78 6.22 -4.32 -14.12
CA GLY A 78 6.91 -4.34 -15.41
C GLY A 78 6.01 -3.87 -16.54
N THR A 79 5.97 -2.57 -16.81
CA THR A 79 5.92 -2.01 -18.18
C THR A 79 6.30 -0.53 -18.10
N ASP A 80 7.56 -0.23 -18.39
CA ASP A 80 7.95 1.09 -18.91
C ASP A 80 7.24 1.26 -20.26
N PRO A 81 6.28 2.19 -20.46
CA PRO A 81 6.01 2.67 -21.80
C PRO A 81 7.19 3.54 -22.19
N SER A 82 8.09 2.96 -22.98
CA SER A 82 9.12 3.64 -23.77
C SER A 82 8.58 4.86 -24.51
#